data_AF-D1C559-F1
#
_entry.id   AF-D1C559-F1
#
_cell.length_a   1.000
_cell.length_b   1.000
_cell.length_c   1.000
_cell.angle_alpha   90.00
_cell.angle_beta   90.00
_cell.angle_gamma   90.00
#
_symmetry.space_group_name_H-M   'P 1'
#
loop_
_entity.id
_entity.type
_entity.pdbx_description
1 polymer ?
#
loop_
_entity_poly.entity_id
_entity_poly.type
_entity_poly.pdbx_seq_one_letter_code
_entity_poly.pdbx_strand_id
1 'polypeptide(L)' 'MLFRRDEVLHITGASEEELARLEQKRLVVPVRPWWTLGLGRYYRENHLDVVRWLVEAQRAEQDSLEPGKSSGPSLGRRG' A
#
# COMPACT_ATOMS: atom_id res chain seq x y z
N MET A 1 5.87 -20.03 -1.16
CA MET A 1 5.48 -19.85 -2.58
C MET A 1 6.07 -18.53 -3.12
N LEU A 2 6.25 -18.38 -4.42
CA LEU A 2 6.68 -17.12 -5.05
C LEU A 2 5.56 -16.59 -5.93
N PHE A 3 5.32 -15.28 -5.84
CA PHE A 3 4.26 -14.58 -6.56
C PHE A 3 4.86 -13.55 -7.50
N ARG A 4 4.28 -13.40 -8.67
CA ARG A 4 4.61 -12.27 -9.56
C ARG A 4 4.04 -10.98 -9.02
N ARG A 5 4.52 -9.86 -9.56
CA ARG A 5 3.99 -8.52 -9.26
C ARG A 5 2.47 -8.46 -9.46
N ASP A 6 1.99 -8.96 -10.59
CA ASP A 6 0.57 -8.94 -10.94
C ASP A 6 -0.30 -9.72 -9.93
N GLU A 7 0.17 -10.91 -9.52
CA GLU A 7 -0.50 -11.72 -8.49
C GLU A 7 -0.55 -11.01 -7.13
N VAL A 8 0.55 -10.35 -6.74
CA VAL A 8 0.59 -9.59 -5.48
C VAL A 8 -0.44 -8.48 -5.48
N LEU A 9 -0.51 -7.70 -6.55
CA LEU A 9 -1.47 -6.60 -6.70
C LEU A 9 -2.91 -7.14 -6.69
N HIS A 10 -3.16 -8.24 -7.39
CA HIS A 10 -4.47 -8.88 -7.44
C HIS A 10 -4.93 -9.42 -6.07
N ILE A 11 -4.04 -10.08 -5.32
CA ILE A 11 -4.36 -10.68 -4.02
C ILE A 11 -4.53 -9.62 -2.93
N THR A 12 -3.64 -8.62 -2.92
CA THR A 12 -3.60 -7.60 -1.84
C THR A 12 -4.53 -6.42 -2.13
N GLY A 13 -4.98 -6.26 -3.37
CA GLY A 13 -5.72 -5.08 -3.82
C GLY A 13 -4.86 -3.80 -3.86
N ALA A 14 -3.54 -3.93 -3.68
CA ALA A 14 -2.62 -2.80 -3.73
C ALA A 14 -2.46 -2.27 -5.16
N SER A 15 -2.21 -0.98 -5.29
CA SER A 15 -1.89 -0.37 -6.58
C SER A 15 -0.40 -0.53 -6.95
N GLU A 16 -0.10 -0.46 -8.24
CA GLU A 16 1.28 -0.52 -8.74
C GLU A 16 2.20 0.52 -8.09
N GLU A 17 1.67 1.71 -7.82
CA GLU A 17 2.37 2.83 -7.17
C GLU A 17 2.67 2.55 -5.70
N GLU A 18 1.73 1.91 -4.98
CA GLU A 18 1.92 1.54 -3.58
C GLU A 18 3.04 0.53 -3.46
N LEU A 19 3.00 -0.53 -4.28
CA LEU A 19 4.05 -1.54 -4.29
C LEU A 19 5.40 -0.94 -4.67
N ALA A 20 5.46 -0.02 -5.64
CA ALA A 20 6.68 0.69 -6.00
C ALA A 20 7.23 1.55 -4.84
N ARG A 21 6.36 2.21 -4.09
CA ARG A 21 6.72 2.97 -2.88
C ARG A 21 7.29 2.06 -1.79
N LEU A 22 6.75 0.85 -1.64
CA LEU A 22 7.25 -0.16 -0.70
C LEU A 22 8.62 -0.71 -1.10
N GLU A 23 8.85 -0.92 -2.39
CA GLU A 23 10.17 -1.26 -2.94
C GLU A 23 11.17 -0.13 -2.70
N GLN A 24 10.79 1.12 -2.94
CA GLN A 24 11.64 2.28 -2.71
C GLN A 24 12.05 2.43 -1.24
N LYS A 25 11.12 2.19 -0.32
CA LYS A 25 11.38 2.19 1.14
C LYS A 25 12.13 0.94 1.63
N ARG A 26 12.45 -0.01 0.74
CA ARG A 26 13.07 -1.32 1.06
C ARG A 26 12.28 -2.15 2.07
N LEU A 27 10.98 -1.90 2.20
CA LEU A 27 10.07 -2.69 3.07
C LEU A 27 9.73 -4.03 2.41
N VAL A 28 9.66 -4.03 1.08
CA VAL A 28 9.44 -5.22 0.27
C VAL A 28 10.56 -5.30 -0.76
N VAL A 29 11.36 -6.36 -0.70
CA VAL A 29 12.47 -6.56 -1.66
C VAL A 29 12.13 -7.71 -2.58
N PRO A 30 11.91 -7.47 -3.88
CA PRO A 30 11.61 -8.54 -4.81
C PRO A 30 12.83 -9.47 -4.91
N VAL A 31 12.56 -10.77 -4.83
CA VAL A 31 13.57 -11.78 -5.09
C VAL A 31 13.70 -11.98 -6.60
N ARG A 32 14.93 -12.25 -7.05
CA ARG A 32 15.26 -12.52 -8.45
C ARG A 32 15.80 -13.95 -8.54
N PRO A 33 14.92 -14.94 -8.71
CA PRO A 33 15.35 -16.33 -8.77
C PRO A 33 16.24 -16.57 -9.99
N TRP A 34 17.29 -17.35 -9.83
CA TRP A 34 18.26 -17.61 -10.90
C TRP A 34 17.63 -18.23 -12.16
N TRP A 35 16.59 -19.07 -11.99
CA TRP A 35 15.82 -19.67 -13.10
C TRP A 35 15.02 -18.67 -13.94
N THR A 36 14.94 -17.41 -13.52
CA THR A 36 14.19 -16.35 -14.23
C THR A 36 15.09 -15.53 -15.15
N LEU A 37 16.38 -15.90 -15.23
CA LEU A 37 17.40 -15.17 -15.99
C LEU A 37 17.46 -13.67 -15.61
N GLY A 38 17.05 -13.33 -14.38
CA GLY A 38 16.98 -11.95 -13.89
C GLY A 38 15.84 -11.10 -14.45
N LEU A 39 14.96 -11.67 -15.29
CA LEU A 39 13.89 -10.96 -16.01
C LEU A 39 12.61 -10.77 -15.17
N GLY A 40 12.46 -11.47 -14.05
CA GLY A 40 11.25 -11.38 -13.22
C GLY A 40 11.53 -10.92 -11.79
N ARG A 41 10.64 -10.07 -11.28
CA ARG A 41 10.55 -9.72 -9.86
C ARG A 41 9.50 -10.61 -9.21
N TYR A 42 9.91 -11.32 -8.18
CA TYR A 42 9.04 -12.23 -7.44
C TYR A 42 8.96 -11.82 -5.98
N TYR A 43 7.84 -12.10 -5.36
CA TYR A 43 7.55 -11.75 -3.98
C TYR A 43 7.25 -13.03 -3.20
N ARG A 44 7.62 -13.04 -1.92
CA ARG A 44 7.29 -14.14 -1.02
C ARG A 44 5.95 -13.87 -0.36
N GLU A 45 5.37 -14.90 0.22
CA GLU A 45 4.15 -14.82 1.02
C GLU A 45 4.25 -13.74 2.12
N ASN A 46 5.37 -13.68 2.85
CA ASN A 46 5.62 -12.63 3.85
C ASN A 46 5.52 -11.19 3.28
N HIS A 47 5.80 -10.99 1.99
CA HIS A 47 5.61 -9.68 1.37
C HIS A 47 4.14 -9.36 1.15
N LEU A 48 3.28 -10.36 0.92
CA LEU A 48 1.84 -10.15 0.78
C LEU A 48 1.25 -9.62 2.09
N ASP A 49 1.63 -10.18 3.24
CA ASP A 49 1.18 -9.70 4.55
C ASP A 49 1.59 -8.26 4.82
N VAL A 50 2.84 -7.89 4.49
CA VAL A 50 3.34 -6.53 4.64
C VAL A 50 2.60 -5.55 3.72
N VAL A 51 2.40 -5.92 2.45
CA VAL A 51 1.67 -5.09 1.47
C VAL A 51 0.22 -4.91 1.93
N ARG A 52 -0.46 -5.98 2.32
CA ARG A 52 -1.84 -5.94 2.82
C ARG A 52 -1.96 -5.05 4.06
N TRP A 53 -1.12 -5.25 5.06
CA TRP A 53 -1.12 -4.43 6.28
C TRP A 53 -0.88 -2.94 5.97
N LEU A 54 -0.01 -2.62 5.01
CA LEU A 54 0.26 -1.23 4.60
C LEU A 54 -0.90 -0.60 3.83
N VAL A 55 -1.56 -1.36 2.96
CA VAL A 55 -2.78 -0.89 2.28
C VAL A 55 -3.87 -0.60 3.31
N GLU A 56 -4.07 -1.49 4.29
CA GLU A 56 -5.04 -1.27 5.37
C GLU A 56 -4.68 -0.08 6.24
N ALA A 57 -3.41 0.07 6.63
CA ALA A 57 -2.93 1.21 7.41
C ALA A 57 -3.11 2.54 6.65
N GLN A 58 -2.76 2.58 5.37
CA GLN A 58 -2.90 3.77 4.54
C GLN A 58 -4.36 4.16 4.32
N ARG A 59 -5.24 3.16 4.16
CA ARG A 59 -6.68 3.37 4.04
C ARG A 59 -7.28 3.91 5.34
N ALA A 60 -6.84 3.41 6.49
CA ALA A 60 -7.24 3.93 7.80
C ALA A 60 -6.73 5.37 8.05
N GLU A 61 -5.52 5.69 7.59
CA GLU A 61 -5.00 7.07 7.64
C GLU A 61 -5.80 8.01 6.72
N GLN A 62 -6.15 7.59 5.51
CA GLN A 62 -6.98 8.40 4.60
C GLN A 62 -8.40 8.64 5.14
N ASP A 63 -9.03 7.62 5.73
CA ASP A 63 -10.35 7.75 6.39
C ASP A 63 -10.29 8.74 7.57
N SER A 64 -9.18 8.74 8.32
CA SER A 64 -8.94 9.71 9.39
C SER A 64 -8.61 11.13 8.88
N LEU A 65 -8.16 11.26 7.63
CA LEU A 65 -7.84 12.52 6.96
C LEU A 65 -9.00 13.12 6.17
N GLU A 66 -10.22 12.59 6.31
CA GLU A 66 -11.46 13.29 5.97
C GLU A 66 -12.06 13.96 7.22
N PRO A 67 -11.47 15.06 7.76
CA PRO A 67 -12.23 15.91 8.66
C PRO A 67 -13.34 16.53 7.81
N GLY A 68 -14.57 16.19 8.20
CA GLY A 68 -15.79 16.58 7.53
C GLY A 68 -15.73 17.95 6.88
N LYS A 69 -16.04 17.98 5.59
CA LYS A 69 -16.77 19.09 5.00
C LYS A 69 -18.15 19.13 5.66
N SER A 70 -18.21 19.68 6.88
CA SER A 70 -19.43 20.17 7.47
C SER A 70 -19.18 21.62 7.87
N SER A 71 -19.60 22.48 6.94
CA SER A 71 -19.93 23.89 7.06
C SER A 71 -19.75 24.51 8.45
N GLY A 72 -18.94 25.56 8.53
CA GLY A 72 -19.17 26.58 9.55
C GLY A 72 -20.63 27.05 9.49
N PRO A 73 -21.18 27.43 10.65
CA PRO A 73 -21.57 28.82 10.75
C PRO A 73 -20.85 29.50 11.92
N SER A 74 -20.38 30.70 11.63
CA SER A 74 -19.94 31.74 12.53
C SER A 74 -20.68 31.73 13.87
N LEU A 75 -19.99 31.37 14.96
CA LEU A 75 -20.47 31.70 16.30
C LEU A 75 -19.93 33.09 16.68
N GLY A 76 -20.55 34.11 16.11
CA GLY A 76 -20.60 35.41 16.77
C GLY A 76 -21.45 35.24 18.04
N ARG A 77 -20.82 35.26 19.21
CA ARG A 77 -21.52 35.41 20.48
C ARG A 77 -20.89 36.55 21.27
N ARG A 78 -21.54 37.71 21.13
CA ARG A 78 -21.57 38.81 22.12
C ARG A 78 -21.94 38.27 23.50
N GLY A 79 -21.34 38.85 24.53
CA GLY A 79 -21.68 38.71 25.95
C GLY A 79 -20.64 39.43 26.77
#